data_AF-A0A4Q4CQD1-F1
#
_entry.id   AF-A0A4Q4CQD1-F1
#
_cell.length_a   1.000
_cell.length_b   1.000
_cell.length_c   1.000
_cell.angle_alpha   90.00
_cell.angle_beta   90.00
_cell.angle_gamma   90.00
#
_symmetry.space_group_name_H-M   'P 1'
#
loop_
_entity.id
_entity.type
_entity.pdbx_description
1 polymer ?
#
loop_
_entity_poly.entity_id
_entity_poly.type
_entity_poly.pdbx_seq_one_letter_code
_entity_poly.pdbx_strand_id
1 'polypeptide(L)'
;MRRALLLATCLTGFPAFAPAWADELPVRAVTLSNAGLVQIERSGSLAPEASITFRAPVEDVDDVLKTLMLRDAGGGVVEGLRLPAQDLEAEAFRGLPLRPADFEN
;
A
#
# COMPACT_ATOMS: atom_id res chain seq x y z
N MET A 1 -15.35 -41.98 48.01
CA MET A 1 -14.52 -40.77 47.93
C MET A 1 -13.35 -41.04 46.99
N ARG A 2 -13.27 -40.33 45.85
CA ARG A 2 -12.05 -39.93 45.11
C ARG A 2 -12.45 -39.49 43.70
N ARG A 3 -12.76 -38.19 43.61
CA ARG A 3 -13.02 -37.46 42.38
C ARG A 3 -11.69 -37.37 41.62
N ALA A 4 -11.60 -37.97 40.45
CA ALA A 4 -10.48 -37.77 39.54
C ALA A 4 -10.80 -36.53 38.68
N LEU A 5 -9.85 -35.60 38.72
CA LEU A 5 -9.89 -34.23 38.27
C LEU A 5 -9.94 -34.15 36.73
N LEU A 6 -10.98 -33.55 36.16
CA LEU A 6 -11.04 -33.18 34.74
C LEU A 6 -10.14 -31.96 34.51
N LEU A 7 -9.01 -32.17 33.85
CA LEU A 7 -8.06 -31.12 33.47
C LEU A 7 -8.53 -30.49 32.14
N ALA A 8 -9.40 -29.49 32.23
CA ALA A 8 -9.84 -28.70 31.08
C ALA A 8 -8.69 -27.81 30.60
N THR A 9 -8.04 -28.20 29.50
CA THR A 9 -6.99 -27.42 28.86
C THR A 9 -7.65 -26.37 27.95
N CYS A 10 -7.78 -25.14 28.45
CA CYS A 10 -8.15 -23.99 27.63
C CYS A 10 -7.02 -23.69 26.64
N LEU A 11 -7.14 -24.19 25.42
CA LEU A 11 -6.32 -23.80 24.28
C LEU A 11 -6.77 -22.41 23.83
N THR A 12 -6.27 -21.37 24.49
CA THR A 12 -6.46 -19.98 24.07
C THR A 12 -5.83 -19.80 22.71
N GLY A 13 -6.65 -19.65 21.68
CA GLY A 13 -6.24 -19.39 20.30
C GLY A 13 -5.41 -18.12 20.22
N PHE A 14 -4.14 -18.28 19.88
CA PHE A 14 -3.27 -17.19 19.51
C PHE A 14 -3.81 -16.62 18.18
N PRO A 15 -4.25 -15.35 18.10
CA PRO A 15 -4.68 -14.79 16.83
C PRO A 15 -3.47 -14.78 15.90
N ALA A 16 -3.52 -15.59 14.84
CA ALA A 16 -2.51 -15.57 13.80
C ALA A 16 -2.57 -14.19 13.14
N PHE A 17 -1.56 -13.36 13.42
CA PHE A 17 -1.33 -12.08 12.75
C PHE A 17 -0.88 -12.42 11.32
N ALA A 18 -1.84 -12.59 10.42
CA ALA A 18 -1.54 -12.69 8.99
C ALA A 18 -1.04 -11.30 8.55
N PRO A 19 0.12 -11.19 7.87
CA PRO A 19 0.51 -9.93 7.27
C PRO A 19 -0.58 -9.55 6.27
N ALA A 20 -1.15 -8.36 6.43
CA ALA A 20 -2.04 -7.77 5.45
C ALA A 20 -1.19 -7.43 4.21
N TRP A 21 -0.99 -8.40 3.33
CA TRP A 21 -0.53 -8.10 1.98
C TRP A 21 -1.63 -7.28 1.32
N ALA A 22 -1.35 -6.00 1.07
CA ALA A 22 -2.24 -5.16 0.32
C ALA A 22 -2.44 -5.81 -1.06
N ASP A 23 -3.71 -6.01 -1.44
CA ASP A 23 -4.04 -6.66 -2.70
C ASP A 23 -3.53 -5.79 -3.87
N GLU A 24 -2.77 -6.39 -4.78
CA GLU A 24 -2.47 -5.76 -6.06
C GLU A 24 -3.56 -6.15 -7.07
N LEU A 25 -4.11 -5.16 -7.78
CA LEU A 25 -5.04 -5.46 -8.87
C LEU A 25 -4.30 -6.14 -10.04
N PRO A 26 -4.88 -7.20 -10.63
CA PRO A 26 -4.27 -7.90 -11.75
C PRO A 26 -4.26 -7.04 -13.01
N VAL A 27 -3.17 -7.12 -13.77
CA VAL A 27 -3.04 -6.47 -15.08
C VAL A 27 -3.98 -7.16 -16.08
N ARG A 28 -4.76 -6.35 -16.80
CA ARG A 28 -5.72 -6.82 -17.81
C ARG A 28 -5.27 -6.51 -19.22
N ALA A 29 -4.63 -5.37 -19.42
CA ALA A 29 -4.12 -4.96 -20.71
C ALA A 29 -2.84 -4.14 -20.56
N VAL A 30 -1.97 -4.26 -21.57
CA VAL A 30 -0.80 -3.41 -21.74
C VAL A 30 -0.81 -2.92 -23.18
N THR A 31 -0.87 -1.61 -23.37
CA THR A 31 -0.83 -0.98 -24.69
C THR A 31 0.48 -0.21 -24.82
N LEU A 32 1.23 -0.49 -25.88
CA LEU A 32 2.47 0.20 -26.21
C LEU A 32 2.25 1.12 -27.40
N SER A 33 2.79 2.33 -27.32
CA SER A 33 2.80 3.29 -28.41
C SER A 33 4.19 3.39 -29.03
N ASN A 34 4.26 3.60 -30.34
CA ASN A 34 5.51 3.90 -31.06
C ASN A 34 6.16 5.21 -30.58
N ALA A 35 5.42 6.06 -29.87
CA ALA A 35 5.95 7.27 -29.24
C ALA A 35 6.69 6.99 -27.91
N GLY A 36 6.84 5.73 -27.51
CA GLY A 36 7.53 5.34 -26.27
C GLY A 36 6.66 5.41 -25.01
N LEU A 37 5.33 5.46 -25.17
CA LEU A 37 4.39 5.45 -24.03
C LEU A 37 3.87 4.03 -23.77
N VAL A 38 3.67 3.72 -22.49
CA VAL A 38 3.00 2.50 -22.05
C VAL A 38 1.75 2.87 -21.26
N GLN A 39 0.63 2.20 -21.56
CA GLN A 39 -0.57 2.24 -20.74
C GLN A 39 -0.77 0.85 -20.14
N ILE A 40 -0.88 0.78 -18.82
CA ILE A 40 -1.13 -0.46 -18.08
C ILE A 40 -2.50 -0.36 -17.44
N GLU A 41 -3.42 -1.23 -17.84
CA GLU A 41 -4.75 -1.33 -17.24
C GLU A 41 -4.78 -2.45 -16.21
N ARG A 42 -5.19 -2.12 -14.99
CA ARG A 42 -5.39 -3.07 -13.90
C ARG A 42 -6.83 -3.00 -13.44
N SER A 43 -7.50 -4.14 -13.32
CA SER A 43 -8.87 -4.19 -12.80
C SER A 43 -9.19 -5.53 -12.14
N GLY A 44 -10.07 -5.46 -11.15
CA GLY A 44 -10.49 -6.58 -10.32
C GLY A 44 -11.55 -6.12 -9.32
N SER A 45 -12.06 -7.07 -8.55
CA SER A 45 -13.01 -6.78 -7.48
C SER A 45 -12.27 -6.59 -6.17
N LEU A 46 -12.72 -5.64 -5.36
CA LEU A 46 -12.20 -5.36 -4.04
C LEU A 46 -13.29 -5.61 -3.00
N ALA A 47 -12.89 -6.11 -1.82
CA ALA A 47 -13.78 -6.14 -0.67
C ALA A 47 -14.11 -4.71 -0.20
N PRO A 48 -15.22 -4.50 0.53
CA PRO A 48 -15.50 -3.20 1.14
C PRO A 48 -14.32 -2.72 1.97
N GLU A 49 -13.98 -1.43 1.86
CA GLU A 49 -12.87 -0.77 2.59
C GLU A 49 -11.47 -1.35 2.32
N ALA A 50 -11.32 -2.21 1.30
CA ALA A 50 -10.02 -2.75 0.94
C ALA A 50 -9.12 -1.66 0.35
N SER A 51 -7.83 -1.73 0.70
CA SER A 51 -6.80 -0.89 0.10
C SER A 51 -5.93 -1.72 -0.84
N ILE A 52 -5.57 -1.11 -1.96
CA ILE A 52 -4.64 -1.69 -2.93
C ILE A 52 -3.32 -0.94 -2.91
N THR A 53 -2.23 -1.66 -3.16
CA THR A 53 -0.91 -1.02 -3.32
C THR A 53 -0.53 -1.01 -4.79
N PHE A 54 -0.09 0.14 -5.28
CA PHE A 54 0.56 0.26 -6.57
C PHE A 54 2.03 0.57 -6.35
N ARG A 55 2.91 -0.31 -6.81
CA ARG A 55 4.36 -0.11 -6.71
C ARG A 55 4.89 0.54 -7.98
N ALA A 56 5.66 1.61 -7.81
CA ALA A 56 6.39 2.29 -8.87
C ALA A 56 7.79 2.68 -8.37
N PRO A 57 8.78 2.85 -9.27
CA PRO A 57 10.04 3.49 -8.94
C PRO A 57 9.80 4.90 -8.37
N VAL A 58 10.60 5.31 -7.39
CA VAL A 58 10.40 6.58 -6.66
C VAL A 58 10.54 7.78 -7.59
N GLU A 59 11.49 7.70 -8.51
CA GLU A 59 11.76 8.69 -9.55
C GLU A 59 10.58 8.92 -10.51
N ASP A 60 9.72 7.91 -10.68
CA ASP A 60 8.59 7.95 -11.62
C ASP A 60 7.25 8.25 -10.94
N VAL A 61 7.20 8.35 -9.61
CA VAL A 61 5.94 8.52 -8.85
C VAL A 61 5.16 9.74 -9.33
N ASP A 62 5.83 10.86 -9.58
CA ASP A 62 5.20 12.10 -10.03
C ASP A 62 4.51 11.91 -11.40
N ASP A 63 5.15 11.19 -12.33
CA ASP A 63 4.58 10.93 -13.65
C ASP A 63 3.45 9.90 -13.61
N VAL A 64 3.54 8.91 -12.71
CA VAL A 64 2.43 8.00 -12.42
C VAL A 64 1.24 8.80 -11.90
N LEU A 65 1.43 9.69 -10.94
CA LEU A 65 0.33 10.47 -10.33
C LEU A 65 -0.34 11.40 -11.34
N LYS A 66 0.41 12.03 -12.24
CA LYS A 66 -0.14 12.89 -13.30
C LYS A 66 -1.00 12.14 -14.32
N THR A 67 -0.78 10.84 -14.47
CA THR A 67 -1.42 10.01 -15.50
C THR A 67 -2.41 8.99 -14.92
N LEU A 68 -2.48 8.86 -13.59
CA LEU A 68 -3.31 7.90 -12.89
C LEU A 68 -4.80 8.18 -13.07
N MET A 69 -5.53 7.18 -13.56
CA MET A 69 -6.98 7.21 -13.73
C MET A 69 -7.61 6.08 -12.94
N LEU A 70 -8.44 6.41 -11.95
CA LEU A 70 -9.22 5.43 -11.19
C LEU A 70 -10.67 5.47 -11.65
N ARG A 71 -11.24 4.29 -11.87
CA ARG A 71 -12.64 4.12 -12.26
C ARG A 71 -13.25 2.98 -11.44
N ASP A 72 -14.36 3.27 -10.79
CA ASP A 72 -15.19 2.25 -10.17
C ASP A 72 -16.45 2.03 -11.01
N ALA A 73 -16.60 0.82 -11.54
CA ALA A 73 -17.78 0.42 -12.30
C ALA A 73 -18.96 0.02 -11.40
N GLY A 74 -18.71 -0.28 -10.13
CA GLY A 74 -19.71 -0.70 -9.14
C GLY A 74 -20.40 0.46 -8.41
N GLY A 75 -20.00 1.70 -8.67
CA GLY A 75 -20.60 2.90 -8.08
C GLY A 75 -20.15 3.20 -6.65
N GLY A 76 -19.05 2.60 -6.19
CA GLY A 76 -18.39 2.98 -4.95
C GLY A 76 -17.59 4.27 -5.08
N VAL A 77 -16.98 4.68 -3.96
CA VAL A 77 -16.20 5.91 -3.84
C VAL A 77 -14.78 5.55 -3.44
N VAL A 78 -13.81 6.14 -4.14
CA VAL A 78 -12.40 6.08 -3.72
C VAL A 78 -12.19 7.12 -2.63
N GLU A 79 -11.92 6.66 -1.41
CA GLU A 79 -11.75 7.55 -0.25
C GLU A 79 -10.48 8.40 -0.32
N GLY A 80 -9.39 7.83 -0.84
CA GLY A 80 -8.14 8.57 -0.98
C GLY A 80 -6.98 7.74 -1.53
N LEU A 81 -5.89 8.44 -1.82
CA LEU A 81 -4.61 7.87 -2.19
C LEU A 81 -3.58 8.23 -1.12
N ARG A 82 -2.81 7.24 -0.68
CA ARG A 82 -1.74 7.44 0.32
C ARG A 82 -0.39 7.12 -0.31
N LEU A 83 0.50 8.11 -0.27
CA LEU A 83 1.93 7.91 -0.57
C LEU A 83 2.65 7.63 0.75
N PRO A 84 3.31 6.46 0.91
CA PRO A 84 4.12 6.23 2.08
C PRO A 84 5.29 7.22 2.09
N ALA A 85 5.47 7.93 3.19
CA ALA A 85 6.63 8.81 3.35
C ALA A 85 7.92 7.98 3.30
N GLN A 86 8.89 8.48 2.54
CA GLN A 86 10.25 7.94 2.49
C GLN A 86 11.24 9.04 2.85
N ASP A 87 12.27 8.68 3.62
CA ASP A 87 13.35 9.57 4.01
C ASP A 87 12.88 10.96 4.48
N LEU A 88 12.04 10.94 5.53
CA LEU A 88 11.42 12.14 6.10
C LEU A 88 12.42 13.22 6.47
N GLU A 89 13.60 12.82 6.93
CA GLU A 89 14.67 13.74 7.28
C GLU A 89 15.23 14.42 6.03
N ALA A 90 15.66 13.66 5.02
CA ALA A 90 16.16 14.27 3.79
C ALA A 90 15.10 15.13 3.08
N GLU A 91 13.81 14.74 3.12
CA GLU A 91 12.70 15.54 2.61
C GLU A 91 12.53 16.85 3.40
N ALA A 92 12.54 16.79 4.73
CA ALA A 92 12.35 17.97 5.58
C ALA A 92 13.46 19.03 5.38
N PHE A 93 14.68 18.59 5.07
CA PHE A 93 15.81 19.49 4.79
C PHE A 93 15.97 19.84 3.30
N ARG A 94 15.13 19.29 2.41
CA ARG A 94 15.24 19.52 0.97
C ARG A 94 14.99 20.99 0.62
N GLY A 95 15.98 21.62 -0.02
CA GLY A 95 15.87 23.03 -0.45
C GLY A 95 16.10 24.05 0.66
N LEU A 96 16.39 23.61 1.90
CA LEU A 96 16.79 24.50 2.98
C LEU A 96 18.31 24.72 2.98
N PRO A 97 18.81 25.88 3.43
CA PRO A 97 20.23 26.12 3.65
C PRO A 97 20.73 25.50 4.96
N LEU A 98 20.05 24.47 5.47
CA LEU A 98 20.29 23.81 6.74
C LEU A 98 20.43 22.30 6.50
N ARG A 99 21.25 21.63 7.31
CA ARG A 99 21.48 20.19 7.29
C ARG A 99 21.23 19.61 8.68
N PRO A 100 20.85 18.33 8.81
CA PRO A 100 20.69 17.69 10.12
C PRO A 100 21.89 17.88 11.05
N ALA A 101 23.10 17.75 10.51
CA ALA A 101 24.36 17.91 11.23
C ALA A 101 24.56 19.31 11.85
N ASP A 102 23.84 20.33 11.38
CA ASP A 102 23.90 21.67 11.98
C ASP A 102 23.21 21.73 13.36
N PHE A 103 22.52 20.65 13.77
CA PHE A 103 21.80 20.51 15.05
C PHE A 103 22.41 19.45 16.00
N GLU A 104 23.49 18.78 15.61
CA GLU A 104 24.20 17.81 16.45
C GLU A 104 25.15 18.58 17.40
N ASN A 105 24.86 18.55 18.71
CA ASN A 105 25.71 19.12 19.77
C ASN A 105 26.57 18.05 20.44
#